data_AF-A0A0G3HAQ1-F1
#
_entry.id   AF-A0A0G3HAQ1-F1
#
_cell.length_a   1.000
_cell.length_b   1.000
_cell.length_c   1.000
_cell.angle_alpha   90.00
_cell.angle_beta   90.00
_cell.angle_gamma   90.00
#
_symmetry.space_group_name_H-M   'P 1'
#
loop_
_entity.id
_entity.type
_entity.pdbx_description
1 polymer ?
#
loop_
_entity_poly.entity_id
_entity_poly.type
_entity_poly.pdbx_seq_one_letter_code
_entity_poly.pdbx_strand_id
1 'polypeptide(L)'
;MSGLTPELVMQLMEAGESQAAIARAFKVSRQYVHKLAKQGGHETSQRLSDYVSRHFPWDIIPEANHSTLHQNIRLLALWNLDQSALERGGRLKLRAFLNKLNGFQQVVDYNPNYKAVKGLNNKPGFAYVPRTPEDEGMAIKIRPGIRLTDEGRKLWAMPKELPESI
;
A
#
# COMPACT_ATOMS: atom_id res chain seq x y z
N MET A 1 30.42 -17.38 13.72
CA MET A 1 29.85 -16.03 13.49
C MET A 1 28.89 -16.14 12.32
N SER A 2 27.57 -16.02 12.53
CA SER A 2 26.61 -16.02 11.43
C SER A 2 26.70 -14.69 10.70
N GLY A 3 27.48 -14.67 9.62
CA GLY A 3 27.75 -13.52 8.76
C GLY A 3 26.55 -13.13 7.90
N LEU A 4 25.48 -12.66 8.53
CA LEU A 4 24.38 -12.02 7.81
C LEU A 4 24.80 -10.59 7.47
N THR A 5 25.06 -10.31 6.19
CA THR A 5 25.44 -8.99 5.67
C THR A 5 24.24 -8.27 5.04
N PRO A 6 24.29 -6.94 4.88
CA PRO A 6 23.26 -6.17 4.17
C PRO A 6 22.96 -6.70 2.76
N GLU A 7 23.99 -7.05 1.99
CA GLU A 7 23.87 -7.53 0.60
C GLU A 7 23.16 -8.89 0.55
N LEU A 8 23.51 -9.80 1.46
CA LEU A 8 22.87 -11.10 1.55
C LEU A 8 21.39 -10.99 1.97
N VAL A 9 21.07 -10.05 2.87
CA VAL A 9 19.68 -9.75 3.23
C VAL A 9 18.90 -9.25 2.02
N MET A 10 19.48 -8.36 1.22
CA MET A 10 18.84 -7.86 -0.01
C MET A 10 18.62 -8.98 -1.03
N GLN A 11 19.64 -9.82 -1.29
CA GLN A 11 19.52 -10.98 -2.20
C GLN A 11 18.43 -11.96 -1.78
N LEU A 12 18.34 -12.27 -0.47
CA LEU A 12 17.29 -13.16 0.05
C LEU A 12 15.91 -12.53 -0.09
N MET A 13 15.78 -11.23 0.16
CA MET A 13 14.51 -10.51 -0.04
C MET A 13 14.11 -10.45 -1.51
N GLU A 14 15.06 -10.25 -2.43
CA GLU A 14 14.84 -10.31 -3.89
C GLU A 14 14.41 -11.71 -4.33
N ALA A 15 14.94 -12.77 -3.70
CA ALA A 15 14.50 -14.14 -3.89
C ALA A 15 13.11 -14.45 -3.29
N GLY A 16 12.48 -13.47 -2.63
CA GLY A 16 11.12 -13.57 -2.08
C GLY A 16 11.06 -14.02 -0.61
N GLU A 17 12.19 -14.13 0.08
CA GLU A 17 12.21 -14.46 1.51
C GLU A 17 11.79 -13.26 2.37
N SER A 18 10.80 -13.47 3.23
CA SER A 18 10.40 -12.44 4.19
C SER A 18 11.50 -12.21 5.25
N GLN A 19 11.63 -10.98 5.76
CA GLN A 19 12.57 -10.67 6.86
C GLN A 19 12.38 -11.58 8.10
N ALA A 20 11.16 -12.07 8.34
CA ALA A 20 10.87 -13.01 9.43
C ALA A 20 11.36 -14.44 9.13
N ALA A 21 11.36 -14.87 7.87
CA ALA A 21 11.96 -16.13 7.45
C ALA A 21 13.49 -16.06 7.55
N ILE A 22 14.10 -14.98 7.06
CA ILE A 22 15.55 -14.70 7.17
C ILE A 22 15.96 -14.69 8.65
N ALA A 23 15.22 -13.99 9.52
CA ALA A 23 15.51 -13.95 10.95
C ALA A 23 15.55 -15.35 11.60
N ARG A 24 14.57 -16.21 11.25
CA ARG A 24 14.52 -17.60 11.74
C ARG A 24 15.68 -18.44 11.22
N ALA A 25 15.99 -18.34 9.92
CA ALA A 25 17.06 -19.10 9.28
C ALA A 25 18.44 -18.76 9.87
N PHE A 26 18.70 -17.47 10.13
CA PHE A 26 19.99 -17.00 10.66
C PHE A 26 20.05 -16.92 12.19
N LYS A 27 18.98 -17.32 12.89
CA LYS A 27 18.84 -17.27 14.36
C LYS A 27 19.12 -15.86 14.92
N VAL A 28 18.63 -14.83 14.25
CA VAL A 28 18.74 -13.41 14.64
C VAL A 28 17.36 -12.79 14.84
N SER A 29 17.31 -11.59 15.43
CA SER A 29 16.04 -10.88 15.57
C SER A 29 15.58 -10.28 14.23
N ARG A 30 14.26 -10.17 14.02
CA ARG A 30 13.70 -9.46 12.86
C ARG A 30 14.17 -7.99 12.81
N GLN A 31 14.34 -7.36 13.97
CA GLN A 31 14.83 -5.97 14.05
C GLN A 31 16.26 -5.85 13.51
N TYR A 32 17.11 -6.86 13.74
CA TYR A 32 18.46 -6.90 13.20
C TYR A 32 18.45 -7.06 11.67
N VAL A 33 17.63 -7.97 11.14
CA VAL A 33 17.43 -8.12 9.68
C VAL A 33 16.92 -6.82 9.05
N HIS A 34 15.96 -6.14 9.69
CA HIS A 34 15.45 -4.85 9.24
C HIS A 34 16.53 -3.77 9.20
N LYS A 35 17.43 -3.73 10.20
CA LYS A 35 18.59 -2.82 10.21
C LYS A 35 19.54 -3.10 9.03
N LEU A 36 19.84 -4.37 8.77
CA LEU A 36 20.70 -4.77 7.65
C LEU A 36 20.05 -4.47 6.30
N ALA A 37 18.75 -4.72 6.15
CA ALA A 37 18.01 -4.36 4.95
C ALA A 37 18.12 -2.85 4.68
N LYS A 38 17.93 -2.01 5.72
CA LYS A 38 18.11 -0.56 5.60
C LYS A 38 19.49 -0.18 5.09
N GLN A 39 20.54 -0.78 5.66
CA GLN A 39 21.92 -0.56 5.23
C GLN A 39 22.17 -1.00 3.77
N GLY A 40 21.47 -2.03 3.31
CA GLY A 40 21.53 -2.52 1.92
C GLY A 40 20.66 -1.76 0.93
N GLY A 41 20.05 -0.62 1.31
CA GLY A 41 19.24 0.20 0.42
C GLY A 41 17.72 0.00 0.53
N HIS A 42 17.24 -0.80 1.49
CA HIS A 42 15.80 -0.90 1.80
C HIS A 42 15.21 0.41 2.38
N GLU A 43 16.02 1.45 2.60
CA GLU A 43 15.54 2.82 2.88
C GLU A 43 14.57 3.33 1.81
N THR A 44 14.67 2.85 0.56
CA THR A 44 13.75 3.18 -0.53
C THR A 44 12.31 2.99 -0.10
N SER A 45 11.96 1.85 0.53
CA SER A 45 10.60 1.57 0.99
C SER A 45 10.08 2.59 2.01
N GLN A 46 10.93 3.07 2.92
CA GLN A 46 10.55 4.09 3.90
C GLN A 46 10.35 5.45 3.22
N ARG A 47 11.24 5.85 2.31
CA ARG A 47 11.13 7.10 1.54
C ARG A 47 9.88 7.12 0.66
N LEU A 48 9.56 6.01 0.00
CA LEU A 48 8.33 5.84 -0.78
C LEU A 48 7.09 5.96 0.13
N SER A 49 7.09 5.30 1.28
CA SER A 49 6.00 5.40 2.26
C SER A 49 5.79 6.82 2.78
N ASP A 50 6.88 7.54 3.07
CA ASP A 50 6.84 8.94 3.51
C ASP A 50 6.35 9.88 2.41
N TYR A 51 6.72 9.60 1.15
CA TYR A 51 6.21 10.31 -0.02
C TYR A 51 4.69 10.10 -0.17
N VAL A 52 4.23 8.85 -0.12
CA VAL A 52 2.80 8.49 -0.17
C VAL A 52 2.01 9.18 0.96
N SER A 53 2.53 9.21 2.18
CA SER A 53 1.88 9.89 3.31
C SER A 53 1.75 11.40 3.10
N ARG A 54 2.78 12.07 2.54
CA ARG A 54 2.76 13.51 2.29
C ARG A 54 1.70 13.92 1.25
N HIS A 55 1.37 13.03 0.32
CA HIS A 55 0.38 13.27 -0.72
C HIS A 55 -0.99 12.64 -0.44
N PHE A 56 -1.18 12.06 0.76
CA PHE A 56 -2.43 11.37 1.09
C PHE A 56 -3.63 12.34 1.04
N PRO A 57 -4.79 11.94 0.49
CA PRO A 57 -5.88 12.88 0.18
C PRO A 57 -6.67 13.38 1.38
N TRP A 58 -6.58 12.69 2.51
CA TRP A 58 -7.43 12.90 3.67
C TRP A 58 -6.62 12.96 4.96
N ASP A 59 -7.08 13.77 5.91
CA ASP A 59 -6.62 13.69 7.30
C ASP A 59 -7.45 12.63 8.03
N ILE A 60 -6.83 11.49 8.32
CA ILE A 60 -7.52 10.33 8.88
C ILE A 60 -7.35 10.23 10.39
N ILE A 61 -8.42 9.78 11.06
CA ILE A 61 -8.36 9.43 12.48
C ILE A 61 -7.38 8.27 12.73
N PRO A 62 -6.73 8.20 13.90
CA PRO A 62 -5.75 7.17 14.22
C PRO A 62 -6.25 5.73 14.00
N GLU A 63 -7.51 5.45 14.31
CA GLU A 63 -8.13 4.13 14.23
C GLU A 63 -8.25 3.63 12.78
N ALA A 64 -8.38 4.56 11.83
CA ALA A 64 -8.53 4.26 10.42
C ALA A 64 -7.20 3.84 9.78
N ASN A 65 -6.05 4.11 10.41
CA ASN A 65 -4.73 3.69 9.91
C ASN A 65 -4.62 2.17 9.71
N HIS A 66 -5.34 1.41 10.54
CA HIS A 66 -5.34 -0.06 10.47
C HIS A 66 -6.48 -0.63 9.62
N SER A 67 -7.20 0.22 8.87
CA SER A 67 -8.20 -0.24 7.91
C SER A 67 -7.55 -0.97 6.74
N THR A 68 -8.17 -2.06 6.30
CA THR A 68 -7.76 -2.76 5.07
C THR A 68 -7.85 -1.85 3.85
N LEU A 69 -8.84 -0.95 3.81
CA LEU A 69 -8.97 0.02 2.71
C LEU A 69 -7.83 1.03 2.69
N HIS A 70 -7.44 1.55 3.87
CA HIS A 70 -6.26 2.42 3.98
C HIS A 70 -4.99 1.74 3.46
N GLN A 71 -4.76 0.49 3.87
CA GLN A 71 -3.61 -0.29 3.43
C GLN A 71 -3.64 -0.52 1.91
N ASN A 72 -4.79 -0.87 1.34
CA ASN A 72 -4.93 -1.13 -0.10
C ASN A 72 -4.71 0.13 -0.95
N ILE A 73 -5.20 1.30 -0.51
CA ILE A 73 -4.93 2.57 -1.20
C ILE A 73 -3.43 2.90 -1.15
N ARG A 74 -2.75 2.65 -0.03
CA ARG A 74 -1.29 2.84 0.04
C ARG A 74 -0.54 1.89 -0.88
N LEU A 75 -0.98 0.62 -1.01
CA LEU A 75 -0.40 -0.32 -1.98
C LEU A 75 -0.54 0.19 -3.42
N LEU A 76 -1.71 0.75 -3.77
CA LEU A 76 -1.92 1.37 -5.08
C LEU A 76 -0.91 2.50 -5.33
N ALA A 77 -0.74 3.42 -4.38
CA ALA A 77 0.21 4.51 -4.55
C ALA A 77 1.66 4.05 -4.65
N LEU A 78 2.05 3.05 -3.86
CA LEU A 78 3.37 2.43 -4.00
C LEU A 78 3.55 1.83 -5.39
N TRP A 79 2.56 1.09 -5.90
CA TRP A 79 2.59 0.53 -7.25
C TRP A 79 2.70 1.59 -8.35
N ASN A 80 1.93 2.66 -8.25
CA ASN A 80 1.95 3.77 -9.21
C ASN A 80 3.25 4.59 -9.16
N LEU A 81 3.95 4.57 -8.01
CA LEU A 81 5.23 5.24 -7.84
C LEU A 81 6.39 4.36 -8.30
N ASP A 82 6.38 3.08 -7.92
CA ASP A 82 7.40 2.09 -8.25
C ASP A 82 6.80 0.67 -8.15
N GLN A 83 6.62 0.01 -9.30
CA GLN A 83 6.04 -1.33 -9.37
C GLN A 83 6.90 -2.39 -8.65
N SER A 84 8.22 -2.16 -8.55
CA SER A 84 9.14 -3.07 -7.87
C SER A 84 9.02 -3.03 -6.36
N ALA A 85 8.39 -1.97 -5.81
CA ALA A 85 8.20 -1.81 -4.37
C ALA A 85 7.22 -2.82 -3.76
N LEU A 86 6.45 -3.56 -4.59
CA LEU A 86 5.51 -4.57 -4.12
C LEU A 86 6.00 -6.00 -4.33
N GLU A 87 6.20 -6.69 -3.22
CA GLU A 87 6.33 -8.15 -3.19
C GLU A 87 5.05 -8.84 -3.69
N ARG A 88 5.16 -10.13 -4.05
CA ARG A 88 4.07 -10.95 -4.62
C ARG A 88 2.76 -10.86 -3.83
N GLY A 89 2.84 -10.97 -2.50
CA GLY A 89 1.67 -10.88 -1.63
C GLY A 89 0.98 -9.51 -1.66
N GLY A 90 1.76 -8.43 -1.84
CA GLY A 90 1.23 -7.07 -2.02
C GLY A 90 0.52 -6.92 -3.36
N ARG A 91 1.12 -7.45 -4.44
CA ARG A 91 0.54 -7.45 -5.80
C ARG A 91 -0.80 -8.19 -5.85
N LEU A 92 -0.90 -9.36 -5.22
CA LEU A 92 -2.16 -10.12 -5.16
C LEU A 92 -3.27 -9.35 -4.43
N LYS A 93 -2.95 -8.70 -3.30
CA LYS A 93 -3.92 -7.86 -2.57
C LYS A 93 -4.36 -6.66 -3.39
N LEU A 94 -3.41 -5.96 -4.03
CA LEU A 94 -3.70 -4.82 -4.88
C LEU A 94 -4.58 -5.23 -6.07
N ARG A 95 -4.29 -6.35 -6.73
CA ARG A 95 -5.12 -6.86 -7.83
C ARG A 95 -6.54 -7.15 -7.37
N ALA A 96 -6.73 -7.83 -6.24
CA ALA A 96 -8.07 -8.09 -5.70
C ALA A 96 -8.83 -6.79 -5.38
N PHE A 97 -8.12 -5.80 -4.83
CA PHE A 97 -8.67 -4.47 -4.57
C PHE A 97 -9.11 -3.76 -5.86
N LEU A 98 -8.26 -3.71 -6.89
CA LEU A 98 -8.55 -3.07 -8.18
C LEU A 98 -9.69 -3.78 -8.92
N ASN A 99 -9.72 -5.11 -8.91
CA ASN A 99 -10.82 -5.90 -9.46
C ASN A 99 -12.16 -5.55 -8.79
N LYS A 100 -12.16 -5.32 -7.48
CA LYS A 100 -13.37 -4.90 -6.76
C LYS A 100 -13.82 -3.50 -7.18
N LEU A 101 -12.90 -2.53 -7.28
CA LEU A 101 -13.24 -1.19 -7.73
C LEU A 101 -13.82 -1.18 -9.14
N ASN A 102 -13.20 -1.94 -10.06
CA ASN A 102 -13.66 -2.02 -11.45
C ASN A 102 -14.96 -2.82 -11.59
N GLY A 103 -15.03 -4.02 -10.99
CA GLY A 103 -16.16 -4.92 -11.14
C GLY A 103 -17.46 -4.38 -10.56
N PHE A 104 -17.38 -3.59 -9.48
CA PHE A 104 -18.55 -2.98 -8.84
C PHE A 104 -18.74 -1.50 -9.19
N GLN A 105 -17.91 -0.92 -10.08
CA GLN A 105 -17.94 0.50 -10.44
C GLN A 105 -17.91 1.41 -9.19
N GLN A 106 -16.93 1.16 -8.32
CA GLN A 106 -16.76 1.83 -7.04
C GLN A 106 -15.41 2.56 -6.96
N VAL A 107 -15.34 3.51 -6.04
CA VAL A 107 -14.13 4.20 -5.58
C VAL A 107 -14.08 4.17 -4.06
N VAL A 108 -12.93 4.52 -3.49
CA VAL A 108 -12.78 4.64 -2.03
C VAL A 108 -12.96 6.09 -1.59
N ASP A 109 -13.77 6.30 -0.56
CA ASP A 109 -13.86 7.58 0.13
C ASP A 109 -13.48 7.41 1.61
N TYR A 110 -13.09 8.52 2.22
CA TYR A 110 -12.89 8.65 3.65
C TYR A 110 -13.82 9.71 4.24
N ASN A 111 -14.56 9.30 5.27
CA ASN A 111 -15.32 10.19 6.14
C ASN A 111 -15.31 9.58 7.56
N PRO A 112 -14.88 10.30 8.60
CA PRO A 112 -14.80 9.77 9.96
C PRO A 112 -16.14 9.22 10.49
N ASN A 113 -17.27 9.66 9.93
CA ASN A 113 -18.61 9.19 10.30
C ASN A 113 -18.99 7.85 9.65
N TYR A 114 -18.22 7.34 8.69
CA TYR A 114 -18.49 6.03 8.10
C TYR A 114 -18.28 4.92 9.12
N LYS A 115 -19.33 4.12 9.32
CA LYS A 115 -19.29 2.94 10.19
C LYS A 115 -18.54 1.80 9.50
N ALA A 116 -17.88 0.97 10.31
CA ALA A 116 -17.35 -0.29 9.80
C ALA A 116 -18.49 -1.20 9.35
N VAL A 117 -18.35 -1.80 8.16
CA VAL A 117 -19.32 -2.75 7.62
C VAL A 117 -18.67 -4.12 7.60
N LYS A 118 -19.22 -5.05 8.41
CA LYS A 118 -18.70 -6.42 8.53
C LYS A 118 -18.56 -7.07 7.16
N GLY A 119 -17.39 -7.64 6.87
CA GLY A 119 -17.10 -8.28 5.58
C GLY A 119 -16.66 -7.32 4.46
N LEU A 120 -16.78 -5.99 4.64
CA LEU A 120 -16.30 -5.00 3.68
C LEU A 120 -15.15 -4.14 4.22
N ASN A 121 -15.28 -3.63 5.44
CA ASN A 121 -14.23 -2.86 6.11
C ASN A 121 -14.16 -3.24 7.60
N ASN A 122 -12.95 -3.46 8.09
CA ASN A 122 -12.66 -3.85 9.47
C ASN A 122 -12.61 -2.66 10.45
N LYS A 123 -12.55 -1.42 9.95
CA LYS A 123 -12.45 -0.19 10.76
C LYS A 123 -13.40 0.89 10.22
N PRO A 124 -13.85 1.84 11.06
CA PRO A 124 -14.61 3.01 10.59
C PRO A 124 -13.74 3.93 9.71
N GLY A 125 -14.38 4.91 9.09
CA GLY A 125 -13.70 5.97 8.35
C GLY A 125 -13.67 5.77 6.83
N PHE A 126 -13.30 4.58 6.35
CA PHE A 126 -13.22 4.30 4.92
C PHE A 126 -14.46 3.55 4.41
N ALA A 127 -14.87 3.83 3.17
CA ALA A 127 -15.95 3.10 2.52
C ALA A 127 -15.70 2.94 1.03
N TYR A 128 -16.29 1.90 0.45
CA TYR A 128 -16.54 1.86 -0.99
C TYR A 128 -17.78 2.68 -1.29
N VAL A 129 -17.69 3.59 -2.24
CA VAL A 129 -18.80 4.43 -2.69
C VAL A 129 -18.95 4.33 -4.21
N PRO A 130 -20.14 4.58 -4.77
CA PRO A 130 -20.34 4.55 -6.21
C PRO A 130 -19.42 5.53 -6.95
N ARG A 131 -18.82 5.06 -8.04
CA ARG A 131 -18.05 5.89 -8.97
C ARG A 131 -18.99 6.86 -9.69
N THR A 132 -18.55 8.10 -9.86
CA THR A 132 -19.22 9.11 -10.68
C THR A 132 -18.25 9.63 -11.76
N PRO A 133 -18.75 10.32 -12.80
CA PRO A 133 -17.90 10.85 -13.86
C PRO A 133 -16.79 11.80 -13.38
N GLU A 134 -17.04 12.55 -12.31
CA GLU A 134 -16.08 13.47 -11.68
C GLU A 134 -14.88 12.75 -11.05
N ASP A 135 -14.99 11.43 -10.84
CA ASP A 135 -13.88 10.65 -10.30
C ASP A 135 -12.76 10.46 -11.33
N GLU A 136 -12.93 10.82 -12.61
CA GLU A 136 -11.86 10.95 -13.62
C GLU A 136 -10.91 9.72 -13.71
N GLY A 137 -11.43 8.50 -13.53
CA GLY A 137 -10.61 7.27 -13.55
C GLY A 137 -9.73 7.06 -12.31
N MET A 138 -9.96 7.80 -11.23
CA MET A 138 -9.27 7.66 -9.95
C MET A 138 -9.81 6.47 -9.15
N ALA A 139 -8.99 5.89 -8.27
CA ALA A 139 -9.41 4.87 -7.32
C ALA A 139 -10.08 5.46 -6.07
N ILE A 140 -9.97 6.78 -5.89
CA ILE A 140 -10.51 7.53 -4.77
C ILE A 140 -11.68 8.42 -5.23
N LYS A 141 -12.55 8.80 -4.28
CA LYS A 141 -13.67 9.70 -4.55
C LYS A 141 -13.19 11.15 -4.71
N ILE A 142 -13.56 11.79 -5.81
CA ILE A 142 -13.30 13.21 -6.06
C ILE A 142 -14.49 14.03 -5.59
N ARG A 143 -14.27 14.83 -4.55
CA ARG A 143 -15.30 15.71 -3.96
C ARG A 143 -14.67 16.88 -3.21
N PRO A 144 -15.43 17.94 -2.89
CA PRO A 144 -14.94 19.03 -2.05
C PRO A 144 -14.38 18.54 -0.72
N GLY A 145 -13.26 19.13 -0.29
CA GLY A 145 -12.59 18.84 0.97
C GLY A 145 -11.51 17.76 0.92
N ILE A 146 -11.22 17.17 -0.25
CA ILE A 146 -10.04 16.32 -0.42
C ILE A 146 -8.83 17.16 -0.85
N ARG A 147 -7.63 16.75 -0.44
CA ARG A 147 -6.37 17.33 -0.90
C ARG A 147 -5.82 16.53 -2.07
N LEU A 148 -6.10 16.96 -3.31
CA LEU A 148 -5.56 16.34 -4.51
C LEU A 148 -4.44 17.18 -5.13
N THR A 149 -3.20 16.81 -4.84
CA THR A 149 -2.00 17.39 -5.47
C THR A 149 -1.74 16.76 -6.85
N ASP A 150 -0.93 17.39 -7.71
CA ASP A 150 -0.56 16.84 -9.02
C ASP A 150 0.09 15.46 -8.91
N GLU A 151 0.97 15.28 -7.92
CA GLU A 151 1.55 13.98 -7.60
C GLU A 151 0.51 13.02 -7.04
N GLY A 152 -0.42 13.50 -6.23
CA GLY A 152 -1.58 12.73 -5.78
C GLY A 152 -2.40 12.18 -6.95
N ARG A 153 -2.60 12.95 -8.04
CA ARG A 153 -3.31 12.46 -9.23
C ARG A 153 -2.65 11.21 -9.80
N LYS A 154 -1.32 11.17 -9.85
CA LYS A 154 -0.55 10.00 -10.30
C LYS A 154 -0.68 8.83 -9.32
N LEU A 155 -0.56 9.12 -8.01
CA LEU A 155 -0.58 8.08 -6.97
C LEU A 155 -1.95 7.39 -6.86
N TRP A 156 -3.05 8.12 -6.99
CA TRP A 156 -4.40 7.59 -6.73
C TRP A 156 -5.17 7.21 -7.99
N ALA A 157 -4.57 7.35 -9.19
CA ALA A 157 -5.17 6.92 -10.45
C ALA A 157 -5.33 5.39 -10.48
N MET A 158 -6.38 4.91 -11.15
CA MET A 158 -6.46 3.51 -11.52
C MET A 158 -5.29 3.19 -12.49
N PRO A 159 -4.52 2.12 -12.25
CA PRO A 159 -3.44 1.77 -13.16
C PRO A 159 -4.04 1.23 -14.46
N LYS A 160 -3.34 1.48 -15.58
CA LYS A 160 -3.75 0.98 -16.91
C LYS A 160 -3.71 -0.54 -16.99
N GLU A 161 -2.77 -1.15 -16.26
CA GLU A 161 -2.54 -2.58 -16.21
C GLU A 161 -2.63 -3.08 -14.77
N LEU A 162 -3.28 -4.23 -14.58
CA LEU A 162 -3.39 -4.86 -13.28
C LEU A 162 -2.08 -5.56 -12.91
N PRO A 163 -1.68 -5.59 -11.63
CA PRO A 163 -0.50 -6.32 -11.21
C PRO A 163 -0.60 -7.81 -11.59
N GLU A 164 0.43 -8.35 -12.23
CA GLU A 164 0.46 -9.75 -12.63
C GLU A 164 0.49 -10.69 -11.42
N SER A 165 -0.15 -11.85 -11.58
CA SER A 165 -0.07 -12.97 -10.64
C SER A 165 1.03 -13.92 -11.09
N ILE A 166 2.29 -13.54 -10.97
CA ILE A 166 3.38 -14.50 -11.12
C ILE A 166 3.69 -15.09 -9.74
#